data_AF-A0ABD3B9S3-F1
#
_entry.id   AF-A0ABD3B9S3-F1
#
_cell.length_a   1.000
_cell.length_b   1.000
_cell.length_c   1.000
_cell.angle_alpha   90.00
_cell.angle_beta   90.00
_cell.angle_gamma   90.00
#
_symmetry.space_group_name_H-M   'P 1'
#
loop_
_entity.id
_entity.type
_entity.pdbx_description
1 polymer ?
#
loop_
_entity_poly.entity_id
_entity_poly.type
_entity_poly.pdbx_seq_one_letter_code
_entity_poly.pdbx_strand_id
1 'polypeptide(L)'
;MVSSKTLLFSTLLLFSITSPNISSAQQPPFSCRSAGATCNALIDYVSPNSTTISAIASLFSVRNNHSLLGANNLSVSTPLSYPIAARRTIQIPFPCICTTNGTGVSDGGPNYTVVPGDTLYHIAAEVFSGLVVFPQIAAANNITDVDLIRVGQRLHIPLPCSCDDVDGQRVVHYGQVVAPGSTVEGIAAQFNTTEATLLRLNNLSSPADLLANSVLDVPLRTCSSMVSNTSRDYPLLVPNGTYIFTANDCVTCSCNAASNWMLHCEPSRINSSSSCSSMGCSGAPNLNLGTSTSSGCNRTTCTYAGYNGQRILTTLASDSTCPFLIIDHLE
;
A
#
# COMPACT_ATOMS: atom_id res chain seq x y z
N MET A 1 -67.95 57.99 9.59
CA MET A 1 -66.58 58.30 9.12
C MET A 1 -65.66 57.23 9.65
N VAL A 2 -64.91 56.61 8.74
CA VAL A 2 -64.36 55.25 8.86
C VAL A 2 -63.03 55.24 9.61
N SER A 3 -62.90 54.27 10.51
CA SER A 3 -61.67 53.87 11.20
C SER A 3 -60.79 53.05 10.25
N SER A 4 -59.55 53.49 10.02
CA SER A 4 -58.57 52.75 9.21
C SER A 4 -57.46 52.24 10.13
N LYS A 5 -57.49 50.94 10.42
CA LYS A 5 -56.39 50.20 11.06
C LYS A 5 -55.53 49.61 9.95
N THR A 6 -54.29 50.06 9.85
CA THR A 6 -53.27 49.51 8.96
C THR A 6 -52.81 48.13 9.49
N LEU A 7 -53.12 47.07 8.74
CA LEU A 7 -52.54 45.74 8.94
C LEU A 7 -51.10 45.72 8.41
N LEU A 8 -50.13 45.40 9.26
CA LEU A 8 -48.78 45.01 8.86
C LEU A 8 -48.79 43.52 8.46
N PHE A 9 -48.62 43.23 7.17
CA PHE A 9 -48.34 41.89 6.67
C PHE A 9 -46.85 41.58 6.87
N SER A 10 -46.55 40.68 7.80
CA SER A 10 -45.22 40.07 7.93
C SER A 10 -45.11 38.96 6.88
N THR A 11 -44.35 39.20 5.81
CA THR A 11 -44.01 38.19 4.81
C THR A 11 -42.96 37.24 5.39
N LEU A 12 -43.39 36.05 5.80
CA LEU A 12 -42.52 34.94 6.16
C LEU A 12 -41.84 34.43 4.87
N LEU A 13 -40.57 34.79 4.65
CA LEU A 13 -39.76 34.14 3.61
C LEU A 13 -39.51 32.69 4.03
N LEU A 14 -40.22 31.74 3.41
CA LEU A 14 -39.82 30.35 3.41
C LEU A 14 -38.55 30.22 2.58
N PHE A 15 -37.40 30.16 3.24
CA PHE A 15 -36.19 29.60 2.64
C PHE A 15 -36.43 28.11 2.41
N SER A 16 -36.74 27.74 1.18
CA SER A 16 -36.61 26.36 0.72
C SER A 16 -35.13 26.00 0.81
N ILE A 17 -34.73 25.35 1.90
CA ILE A 17 -33.43 24.70 2.01
C ILE A 17 -33.49 23.52 1.05
N THR A 18 -33.15 23.76 -0.21
CA THR A 18 -32.79 22.67 -1.12
C THR A 18 -31.49 22.12 -0.54
N SER A 19 -31.59 21.00 0.18
CA SER A 19 -30.43 20.21 0.57
C SER A 19 -29.58 20.06 -0.69
N PRO A 20 -28.33 20.55 -0.72
CA PRO A 20 -27.47 20.19 -1.83
C PRO A 20 -27.41 18.67 -1.80
N ASN A 21 -27.81 18.04 -2.91
CA ASN A 21 -27.41 16.67 -3.18
C ASN A 21 -25.88 16.71 -3.19
N ILE A 22 -25.26 16.46 -2.03
CA ILE A 22 -23.85 16.15 -1.94
C ILE A 22 -23.77 14.80 -2.63
N SER A 23 -23.58 14.84 -3.95
CA SER A 23 -23.05 13.72 -4.69
C SER A 23 -21.68 13.51 -4.06
N SER A 24 -21.61 12.61 -3.08
CA SER A 24 -20.33 12.11 -2.61
C SER A 24 -19.68 11.54 -3.85
N ALA A 25 -18.64 12.22 -4.35
CA ALA A 25 -17.82 11.68 -5.41
C ALA A 25 -17.33 10.33 -4.90
N GLN A 26 -18.03 9.27 -5.33
CA GLN A 26 -17.81 7.93 -4.85
C GLN A 26 -16.42 7.56 -5.34
N GLN A 27 -15.47 7.42 -4.42
CA GLN A 27 -14.15 6.92 -4.77
C GLN A 27 -14.32 5.54 -5.40
N PRO A 28 -14.04 5.39 -6.70
CA PRO A 28 -14.20 4.10 -7.34
C PRO A 28 -13.19 3.13 -6.71
N PRO A 29 -13.60 1.88 -6.45
CA PRO A 29 -12.66 0.85 -6.01
C PRO A 29 -11.58 0.66 -7.08
N PHE A 30 -10.38 0.25 -6.66
CA PHE A 30 -9.28 0.01 -7.59
C PHE A 30 -9.65 -1.13 -8.54
N SER A 31 -9.38 -0.95 -9.83
CA SER A 31 -9.63 -2.00 -10.81
C SER A 31 -8.62 -3.12 -10.60
N CYS A 32 -9.12 -4.35 -10.53
CA CYS A 32 -8.30 -5.55 -10.59
C CYS A 32 -8.97 -6.62 -11.44
N ARG A 33 -8.37 -6.94 -12.58
CA ARG A 33 -8.93 -7.81 -13.62
C ARG A 33 -8.60 -9.28 -13.39
N SER A 34 -7.55 -9.55 -12.63
CA SER A 34 -7.05 -10.89 -12.34
C SER A 34 -7.86 -11.56 -11.23
N ALA A 35 -9.13 -11.90 -11.48
CA ALA A 35 -10.02 -12.46 -10.46
C ALA A 35 -9.42 -13.69 -9.74
N GLY A 36 -9.43 -13.67 -8.41
CA GLY A 36 -8.82 -14.68 -7.53
C GLY A 36 -7.32 -14.51 -7.29
N ALA A 37 -6.64 -13.59 -7.97
CA ALA A 37 -5.24 -13.28 -7.69
C ALA A 37 -5.11 -12.64 -6.31
N THR A 38 -4.02 -12.98 -5.62
CA THR A 38 -3.63 -12.37 -4.35
C THR A 38 -2.23 -11.78 -4.44
N CYS A 39 -2.01 -10.71 -3.69
CA CYS A 39 -0.73 -10.01 -3.65
C CYS A 39 -0.63 -9.21 -2.34
N ASN A 40 0.50 -8.54 -2.12
CA ASN A 40 0.63 -7.56 -1.04
C ASN A 40 0.41 -6.16 -1.62
N ALA A 41 -0.39 -5.34 -0.94
CA ALA A 41 -0.63 -3.95 -1.27
C ALA A 41 -0.20 -3.03 -0.12
N LEU A 42 -0.07 -1.74 -0.43
CA LEU A 42 0.15 -0.68 0.55
C LEU A 42 -1.00 0.32 0.49
N ILE A 43 -1.31 0.95 1.60
CA ILE A 43 -2.22 2.11 1.62
C ILE A 43 -1.75 3.09 2.68
N ASP A 44 -1.89 4.37 2.40
CA ASP A 44 -1.70 5.40 3.40
C ASP A 44 -2.77 5.32 4.48
N TYR A 45 -2.39 5.61 5.71
CA TYR A 45 -3.31 5.94 6.78
C TYR A 45 -2.87 7.25 7.42
N VAL A 46 -3.69 8.29 7.28
CA VAL A 46 -3.47 9.59 7.91
C VAL A 46 -4.13 9.57 9.29
N SER A 47 -3.34 9.29 10.33
CA SER A 47 -3.90 9.07 11.66
C SER A 47 -4.66 10.29 12.17
N PRO A 48 -5.96 10.21 12.52
CA PRO A 48 -6.75 11.37 12.95
C PRO A 48 -6.23 12.00 14.25
N ASN A 49 -5.81 11.14 15.18
CA ASN A 49 -5.38 11.48 16.54
C ASN A 49 -4.00 10.90 16.82
N SER A 50 -3.33 11.38 17.87
CA SER A 50 -2.08 10.74 18.32
C SER A 50 -2.36 9.29 18.76
N THR A 51 -1.52 8.36 18.29
CA THR A 51 -1.69 6.92 18.52
C THR A 51 -0.32 6.23 18.62
N THR A 52 -0.26 4.92 18.49
CA THR A 52 0.98 4.13 18.48
C THR A 52 1.02 3.14 17.31
N ILE A 53 2.20 2.59 17.02
CA ILE A 53 2.37 1.49 16.06
C ILE A 53 1.46 0.29 16.41
N SER A 54 1.36 -0.11 17.69
CA SER A 54 0.50 -1.23 18.11
C SER A 54 -0.98 -0.98 17.87
N ALA A 55 -1.46 0.24 18.12
CA ALA A 55 -2.86 0.60 17.92
C ALA A 55 -3.21 0.61 16.42
N ILE A 56 -2.33 1.14 15.57
CA ILE A 56 -2.48 1.08 14.11
C ILE A 56 -2.46 -0.37 13.62
N ALA A 57 -1.48 -1.18 14.05
CA ALA A 57 -1.40 -2.59 13.69
C ALA A 57 -2.67 -3.35 14.09
N SER A 58 -3.23 -3.05 15.26
CA SER A 58 -4.48 -3.65 15.74
C SER A 58 -5.69 -3.21 14.90
N LEU A 59 -5.83 -1.90 14.62
CA LEU A 59 -6.91 -1.34 13.82
C LEU A 59 -6.95 -1.97 12.41
N PHE A 60 -5.77 -2.11 11.79
CA PHE A 60 -5.62 -2.67 10.45
C PHE A 60 -5.47 -4.20 10.42
N SER A 61 -5.53 -4.87 11.58
CA SER A 61 -5.33 -6.33 11.68
C SER A 61 -3.99 -6.80 11.09
N VAL A 62 -2.94 -5.99 11.17
CA VAL A 62 -1.59 -6.32 10.69
C VAL A 62 -1.01 -7.41 11.60
N ARG A 63 -0.90 -8.64 11.07
CA ARG A 63 -0.48 -9.81 11.87
C ARG A 63 1.00 -9.80 12.24
N ASN A 64 1.84 -9.30 11.34
CA ASN A 64 3.28 -9.20 11.56
C ASN A 64 3.66 -7.72 11.73
N ASN A 65 3.93 -7.28 12.96
CA ASN A 65 4.27 -5.88 13.22
C ASN A 65 5.54 -5.44 12.48
N HIS A 66 6.45 -6.38 12.16
CA HIS A 66 7.64 -6.07 11.38
C HIS A 66 7.34 -5.68 9.93
N SER A 67 6.22 -6.13 9.36
CA SER A 67 5.81 -5.66 8.03
C SER A 67 5.40 -4.19 8.07
N LEU A 68 4.70 -3.75 9.13
CA LEU A 68 4.35 -2.35 9.32
C LEU A 68 5.61 -1.48 9.50
N LEU A 69 6.58 -1.94 10.28
CA LEU A 69 7.87 -1.23 10.41
C LEU A 69 8.61 -1.15 9.06
N GLY A 70 8.64 -2.26 8.31
CA GLY A 70 9.30 -2.37 7.01
C GLY A 70 8.70 -1.50 5.92
N ALA A 71 7.37 -1.41 5.88
CA ALA A 71 6.66 -0.50 4.99
C ALA A 71 6.98 0.98 5.28
N ASN A 72 7.35 1.32 6.51
CA ASN A 72 7.62 2.70 6.93
C ASN A 72 9.11 2.99 7.15
N ASN A 73 10.00 2.09 6.71
CA ASN A 73 11.45 2.19 6.93
C ASN A 73 11.87 2.45 8.39
N LEU A 74 11.08 1.96 9.35
CA LEU A 74 11.38 2.10 10.77
C LEU A 74 12.38 1.03 11.17
N SER A 75 13.22 1.31 12.18
CA SER A 75 14.13 0.28 12.69
C SER A 75 13.35 -0.94 13.18
N VAL A 76 13.86 -2.15 12.95
CA VAL A 76 13.26 -3.38 13.48
C VAL A 76 13.20 -3.42 15.01
N SER A 77 14.03 -2.63 15.69
CA SER A 77 14.03 -2.47 17.15
C SER A 77 13.00 -1.44 17.66
N THR A 78 12.23 -0.80 16.77
CA THR A 78 11.23 0.19 17.15
C THR A 78 10.16 -0.45 18.05
N PRO A 79 9.92 0.08 19.26
CA PRO A 79 8.93 -0.49 20.16
C PRO A 79 7.52 -0.30 19.62
N LEU A 80 6.61 -1.24 19.89
CA LEU A 80 5.21 -1.14 19.43
C LEU A 80 4.45 0.03 20.08
N SER A 81 4.94 0.54 21.21
CA SER A 81 4.45 1.77 21.85
C SER A 81 4.97 3.06 21.19
N TYR A 82 5.78 2.96 20.12
CA TYR A 82 6.31 4.13 19.43
C TYR A 82 5.17 5.07 19.01
N PRO A 83 5.22 6.35 19.43
CA PRO A 83 4.12 7.28 19.24
C PRO A 83 4.05 7.77 17.78
N ILE A 84 2.84 7.77 17.24
CA ILE A 84 2.51 8.38 15.95
C ILE A 84 1.70 9.63 16.25
N ALA A 85 2.22 10.79 15.86
CA ALA A 85 1.51 12.05 16.03
C ALA A 85 0.26 12.11 15.14
N ALA A 86 -0.73 12.90 15.56
CA ALA A 86 -1.91 13.17 14.74
C ALA A 86 -1.51 13.74 13.37
N ARG A 87 -2.30 13.41 12.34
CA ARG A 87 -2.11 13.77 10.94
C ARG A 87 -0.82 13.26 10.30
N ARG A 88 -0.09 12.35 10.96
CA ARG A 88 1.02 11.64 10.33
C ARG A 88 0.48 10.53 9.44
N THR A 89 1.05 10.43 8.25
CA THR A 89 0.81 9.33 7.32
C THR A 89 1.67 8.14 7.69
N ILE A 90 1.06 6.96 7.74
CA ILE A 90 1.73 5.68 7.94
C ILE A 90 1.29 4.74 6.81
N GLN A 91 2.22 4.09 6.15
CA GLN A 91 1.93 3.10 5.12
C GLN A 91 1.55 1.77 5.77
N ILE A 92 0.35 1.28 5.48
CA ILE A 92 -0.19 0.04 6.01
C ILE A 92 -0.02 -1.06 4.96
N PRO A 93 0.75 -2.12 5.26
CA PRO A 93 0.77 -3.31 4.41
C PRO A 93 -0.40 -4.24 4.73
N PHE A 94 -1.04 -4.75 3.69
CA PHE A 94 -2.12 -5.72 3.82
C PHE A 94 -2.17 -6.66 2.61
N PRO A 95 -2.65 -7.91 2.79
CA PRO A 95 -2.91 -8.80 1.67
C PRO A 95 -4.11 -8.28 0.86
N CYS A 96 -4.00 -8.36 -0.45
CA CYS A 96 -5.03 -7.99 -1.42
C CYS A 96 -5.58 -9.24 -2.10
N ILE A 97 -6.87 -9.24 -2.40
CA ILE A 97 -7.52 -10.22 -3.28
C ILE A 97 -8.35 -9.51 -4.34
N CYS A 98 -8.22 -9.97 -5.58
CA CYS A 98 -9.01 -9.48 -6.70
C CYS A 98 -10.32 -10.24 -6.80
N THR A 99 -11.43 -9.52 -6.71
CA THR A 99 -12.78 -10.10 -6.71
C THR A 99 -13.28 -10.35 -8.13
N THR A 100 -14.32 -11.16 -8.25
CA THR A 100 -14.98 -11.45 -9.54
C THR A 100 -15.63 -10.22 -10.18
N ASN A 101 -15.83 -9.15 -9.42
CA ASN A 101 -16.44 -7.91 -9.89
C ASN A 101 -15.42 -6.95 -10.52
N GLY A 102 -14.18 -7.39 -10.73
CA GLY A 102 -13.14 -6.59 -11.40
C GLY A 102 -12.49 -5.54 -10.48
N THR A 103 -12.60 -5.71 -9.17
CA THR A 103 -12.03 -4.81 -8.16
C THR A 103 -11.17 -5.57 -7.16
N GLY A 104 -10.10 -4.97 -6.67
CA GLY A 104 -9.30 -5.53 -5.59
C GLY A 104 -9.67 -4.93 -4.23
N VAL A 105 -9.74 -5.80 -3.22
CA VAL A 105 -10.01 -5.43 -1.83
C VAL A 105 -9.08 -6.17 -0.89
N SER A 106 -8.89 -5.65 0.32
CA SER A 106 -8.10 -6.29 1.35
C SER A 106 -8.62 -7.69 1.73
N ASP A 107 -7.74 -8.68 1.76
CA ASP A 107 -8.08 -10.09 1.99
C ASP A 107 -8.06 -10.45 3.50
N GLY A 108 -9.21 -10.85 4.04
CA GLY A 108 -9.32 -11.34 5.42
C GLY A 108 -9.25 -10.27 6.53
N GLY A 109 -9.14 -8.98 6.18
CA GLY A 109 -9.20 -7.85 7.12
C GLY A 109 -8.85 -6.53 6.43
N PRO A 110 -8.90 -5.38 7.14
CA PRO A 110 -9.22 -5.26 8.56
C PRO A 110 -10.66 -5.63 8.90
N ASN A 111 -10.87 -6.04 10.16
CA ASN A 111 -12.19 -6.26 10.71
C ASN A 111 -12.41 -5.30 11.89
N TYR A 112 -13.44 -4.48 11.81
CA TYR A 112 -13.78 -3.50 12.85
C TYR A 112 -14.99 -3.97 13.65
N THR A 113 -14.92 -3.87 14.98
CA THR A 113 -16.06 -4.20 15.85
C THR A 113 -16.78 -2.91 16.21
N VAL A 114 -18.05 -2.80 15.81
CA VAL A 114 -18.91 -1.64 16.05
C VAL A 114 -19.01 -1.35 17.54
N VAL A 115 -18.75 -0.11 17.94
CA VAL A 115 -18.87 0.37 19.32
C VAL A 115 -20.09 1.30 19.49
N PRO A 116 -20.53 1.61 20.72
CA PRO A 116 -21.66 2.52 20.94
C PRO A 116 -21.44 3.88 20.27
N GLY A 117 -22.43 4.32 19.49
CA GLY A 117 -22.40 5.62 18.79
C GLY A 117 -21.86 5.56 17.34
N ASP A 118 -21.38 4.41 16.89
CA ASP A 118 -20.92 4.26 15.51
C ASP A 118 -22.04 4.35 14.47
N THR A 119 -21.71 4.95 13.34
CA THR A 119 -22.42 4.81 12.06
C THR A 119 -21.43 4.33 11.00
N LEU A 120 -21.90 3.75 9.90
CA LEU A 120 -21.00 3.36 8.80
C LEU A 120 -20.24 4.57 8.23
N TYR A 121 -20.86 5.76 8.24
CA TYR A 121 -20.21 7.00 7.84
C TYR A 121 -19.05 7.38 8.77
N HIS A 122 -19.27 7.37 10.09
CA HIS A 122 -18.23 7.66 11.09
C HIS A 122 -17.05 6.68 10.97
N ILE A 123 -17.34 5.38 10.82
CA ILE A 123 -16.31 4.34 10.65
C ILE A 123 -15.48 4.60 9.39
N ALA A 124 -16.13 4.86 8.26
CA ALA A 124 -15.47 5.15 7.00
C ALA A 124 -14.62 6.44 7.04
N ALA A 125 -15.25 7.56 7.39
CA ALA A 125 -14.68 8.90 7.27
C ALA A 125 -13.67 9.24 8.38
N GLU A 126 -13.92 8.77 9.61
CA GLU A 126 -13.12 9.17 10.77
C GLU A 126 -12.20 8.04 11.24
N VAL A 127 -12.73 6.85 11.52
CA VAL A 127 -11.92 5.72 12.02
C VAL A 127 -10.89 5.26 10.99
N PHE A 128 -11.35 4.99 9.76
CA PHE A 128 -10.50 4.63 8.62
C PHE A 128 -10.12 5.83 7.76
N SER A 129 -10.33 7.07 8.23
CA SER A 129 -9.79 8.29 7.63
C SER A 129 -10.10 8.45 6.13
N GLY A 130 -11.27 8.00 5.69
CA GLY A 130 -11.74 8.14 4.31
C GLY A 130 -11.14 7.13 3.34
N LEU A 131 -10.40 6.11 3.80
CA LEU A 131 -9.81 5.09 2.91
C LEU A 131 -10.83 4.22 2.18
N VAL A 132 -12.06 4.19 2.71
CA VAL A 132 -13.23 3.56 2.11
C VAL A 132 -14.43 4.48 2.32
N VAL A 133 -15.48 4.33 1.51
CA VAL A 133 -16.76 5.00 1.72
C VAL A 133 -17.78 4.06 2.34
N PHE A 134 -18.72 4.58 3.13
CA PHE A 134 -19.70 3.78 3.85
C PHE A 134 -20.52 2.80 2.97
N PRO A 135 -20.89 3.10 1.70
CA PRO A 135 -21.59 2.15 0.85
C PRO A 135 -20.73 0.92 0.50
N GLN A 136 -19.40 1.08 0.42
CA GLN A 136 -18.49 -0.04 0.19
C GLN A 136 -18.44 -0.96 1.42
N ILE A 137 -18.42 -0.38 2.63
CA ILE A 137 -18.51 -1.17 3.86
C ILE A 137 -19.85 -1.91 3.90
N ALA A 138 -20.97 -1.25 3.59
CA ALA A 138 -22.28 -1.89 3.57
C ALA A 138 -22.34 -3.07 2.60
N ALA A 139 -21.88 -2.86 1.36
CA ALA A 139 -21.85 -3.89 0.32
C ALA A 139 -20.98 -5.08 0.71
N ALA A 140 -19.78 -4.84 1.24
CA ALA A 140 -18.86 -5.91 1.66
C ALA A 140 -19.37 -6.74 2.84
N ASN A 141 -20.33 -6.21 3.62
CA ASN A 141 -20.91 -6.86 4.79
C ASN A 141 -22.37 -7.30 4.60
N ASN A 142 -22.89 -7.23 3.37
CA ASN A 142 -24.30 -7.55 3.04
C ASN A 142 -25.30 -6.75 3.90
N ILE A 143 -24.99 -5.49 4.20
CA ILE A 143 -25.87 -4.59 4.96
C ILE A 143 -26.79 -3.88 3.97
N THR A 144 -28.10 -4.13 4.08
CA THR A 144 -29.13 -3.51 3.24
C THR A 144 -29.59 -2.16 3.80
N ASP A 145 -29.74 -2.06 5.12
CA ASP A 145 -30.07 -0.83 5.82
C ASP A 145 -28.82 -0.27 6.49
N VAL A 146 -28.25 0.78 5.89
CA VAL A 146 -26.98 1.40 6.31
C VAL A 146 -27.06 2.09 7.67
N ASP A 147 -28.27 2.40 8.13
CA ASP A 147 -28.53 3.03 9.42
C ASP A 147 -28.65 2.00 10.56
N LEU A 148 -28.72 0.70 10.22
CA LEU A 148 -28.93 -0.39 11.18
C LEU A 148 -27.67 -1.27 11.34
N ILE A 149 -26.67 -0.73 12.03
CA ILE A 149 -25.54 -1.53 12.56
C ILE A 149 -25.69 -1.74 14.07
N ARG A 150 -25.18 -2.86 14.58
CA ARG A 150 -25.31 -3.24 16.00
C ARG A 150 -23.97 -3.18 16.71
N VAL A 151 -23.96 -2.67 17.94
CA VAL A 151 -22.78 -2.76 18.81
C VAL A 151 -22.33 -4.23 18.92
N GLY A 152 -21.02 -4.46 18.78
CA GLY A 152 -20.42 -5.81 18.76
C GLY A 152 -20.44 -6.50 17.39
N GLN A 153 -21.14 -5.95 16.39
CA GLN A 153 -21.08 -6.44 15.02
C GLN A 153 -19.67 -6.27 14.46
N ARG A 154 -19.14 -7.31 13.82
CA ARG A 154 -17.85 -7.27 13.12
C ARG A 154 -18.08 -6.92 11.66
N LEU A 155 -17.42 -5.87 11.20
CA LEU A 155 -17.47 -5.38 9.83
C LEU A 155 -16.13 -5.62 9.15
N HIS A 156 -16.15 -6.29 8.01
CA HIS A 156 -15.02 -6.30 7.08
C HIS A 156 -14.88 -4.92 6.44
N ILE A 157 -13.67 -4.37 6.45
CA ILE A 157 -13.37 -3.06 5.88
C ILE A 157 -12.60 -3.29 4.59
N PRO A 158 -13.22 -3.10 3.40
CA PRO A 158 -12.66 -3.49 2.12
C PRO A 158 -11.69 -2.43 1.59
N LEU A 159 -10.46 -2.37 2.11
CA LEU A 159 -9.48 -1.38 1.65
C LEU A 159 -9.18 -1.61 0.16
N PRO A 160 -9.13 -0.54 -0.67
CA PRO A 160 -8.91 -0.67 -2.10
C PRO A 160 -7.47 -1.10 -2.40
N CYS A 161 -7.31 -2.02 -3.35
CA CYS A 161 -6.01 -2.49 -3.82
C CYS A 161 -6.12 -3.11 -5.22
N SER A 162 -5.00 -3.50 -5.81
CA SER A 162 -4.98 -4.30 -7.05
C SER A 162 -3.73 -5.19 -7.09
N CYS A 163 -3.81 -6.25 -7.88
CA CYS A 163 -2.71 -7.17 -8.16
C CYS A 163 -2.37 -7.23 -9.65
N ASP A 164 -2.91 -6.31 -10.44
CA ASP A 164 -2.70 -6.28 -11.88
C ASP A 164 -1.28 -5.78 -12.22
N ASP A 165 -0.73 -6.27 -13.34
CA ASP A 165 0.47 -5.69 -13.90
C ASP A 165 0.14 -4.31 -14.51
N VAL A 166 1.05 -3.36 -14.36
CA VAL A 166 0.91 -2.01 -14.93
C VAL A 166 1.94 -1.85 -16.03
N ASP A 167 1.46 -1.62 -17.26
CA ASP A 167 2.30 -1.44 -18.45
C ASP A 167 3.29 -2.62 -18.66
N GLY A 168 2.83 -3.84 -18.35
CA GLY A 168 3.60 -5.08 -18.49
C GLY A 168 4.63 -5.32 -17.37
N GLN A 169 4.60 -4.52 -16.31
CA GLN A 169 5.50 -4.64 -15.17
C GLN A 169 4.72 -5.00 -13.90
N ARG A 170 5.31 -5.88 -13.09
CA ARG A 170 4.81 -6.15 -11.72
C ARG A 170 5.12 -4.98 -10.83
N VAL A 171 4.11 -4.49 -10.12
CA VAL A 171 4.20 -3.34 -9.21
C VAL A 171 3.58 -3.68 -7.87
N VAL A 172 3.86 -2.85 -6.86
CA VAL A 172 3.02 -2.83 -5.66
C VAL A 172 2.02 -1.70 -5.83
N HIS A 173 0.73 -2.04 -5.84
CA HIS A 173 -0.32 -1.04 -5.82
C HIS A 173 -0.35 -0.37 -4.45
N TYR A 174 -0.27 0.95 -4.47
CA TYR A 174 -0.24 1.80 -3.28
C TYR A 174 -1.37 2.80 -3.31
N GLY A 175 -2.29 2.69 -2.35
CA GLY A 175 -3.32 3.70 -2.14
C GLY A 175 -2.76 4.95 -1.47
N GLN A 176 -2.32 5.91 -2.25
CA GLN A 176 -1.83 7.22 -1.78
C GLN A 176 -3.01 8.10 -1.40
N VAL A 177 -3.05 8.61 -0.16
CA VAL A 177 -4.03 9.66 0.20
C VAL A 177 -3.54 10.99 -0.37
N VAL A 178 -4.31 11.59 -1.26
CA VAL A 178 -3.95 12.83 -1.97
C VAL A 178 -3.95 14.00 -0.99
N ALA A 179 -2.78 14.60 -0.72
CA ALA A 179 -2.71 15.77 0.13
C ALA A 179 -3.38 16.99 -0.55
N PRO A 180 -3.97 17.93 0.21
CA PRO A 180 -4.49 19.18 -0.35
C PRO A 180 -3.44 19.94 -1.17
N GLY A 181 -3.81 20.35 -2.39
CA GLY A 181 -2.91 21.06 -3.30
C GLY A 181 -1.96 20.18 -4.12
N SER A 182 -2.04 18.85 -3.98
CA SER A 182 -1.28 17.94 -4.85
C SER A 182 -1.74 18.02 -6.31
N THR A 183 -0.84 17.73 -7.23
CA THR A 183 -1.14 17.59 -8.67
C THR A 183 -0.82 16.18 -9.14
N VAL A 184 -1.45 15.72 -10.22
CA VAL A 184 -1.13 14.42 -10.83
C VAL A 184 0.34 14.40 -11.27
N GLU A 185 0.84 15.50 -11.86
CA GLU A 185 2.26 15.67 -12.22
C GLU A 185 3.20 15.44 -11.05
N GLY A 186 2.94 16.11 -9.92
CA GLY A 186 3.80 16.05 -8.74
C GLY A 186 3.82 14.66 -8.13
N ILE A 187 2.67 13.99 -8.05
CA ILE A 187 2.58 12.61 -7.57
C ILE A 187 3.29 11.65 -8.54
N ALA A 188 3.08 11.81 -9.86
CA ALA A 188 3.75 10.99 -10.87
C ALA A 188 5.27 11.09 -10.76
N ALA A 189 5.81 12.31 -10.66
CA ALA A 189 7.23 12.57 -10.47
C ALA A 189 7.76 11.96 -9.16
N GLN A 190 7.02 12.12 -8.05
CA GLN A 190 7.39 11.58 -6.74
C GLN A 190 7.57 10.06 -6.77
N PHE A 191 6.69 9.34 -7.45
CA PHE A 191 6.70 7.87 -7.49
C PHE A 191 7.31 7.29 -8.75
N ASN A 192 7.97 8.12 -9.58
CA ASN A 192 8.62 7.72 -10.81
C ASN A 192 7.69 6.94 -11.76
N THR A 193 6.48 7.48 -11.95
CA THR A 193 5.47 7.02 -12.92
C THR A 193 5.07 8.17 -13.84
N THR A 194 4.07 7.98 -14.70
CA THR A 194 3.58 9.01 -15.63
C THR A 194 2.19 9.48 -15.26
N GLU A 195 1.86 10.74 -15.61
CA GLU A 195 0.48 11.23 -15.47
C GLU A 195 -0.52 10.36 -16.23
N ALA A 196 -0.18 9.96 -17.46
CA ALA A 196 -1.04 9.11 -18.28
C ALA A 196 -1.35 7.77 -17.57
N THR A 197 -0.36 7.17 -16.91
CA THR A 197 -0.55 5.97 -16.11
C THR A 197 -1.47 6.23 -14.91
N LEU A 198 -1.26 7.33 -14.16
CA LEU A 198 -2.10 7.67 -13.01
C LEU A 198 -3.55 7.98 -13.41
N LEU A 199 -3.76 8.79 -14.45
CA LEU A 199 -5.09 9.11 -14.96
C LEU A 199 -5.83 7.83 -15.39
N ARG A 200 -5.15 6.95 -16.13
CA ARG A 200 -5.70 5.67 -16.60
C ARG A 200 -6.07 4.74 -15.45
N LEU A 201 -5.18 4.55 -14.47
CA LEU A 201 -5.44 3.65 -13.34
C LEU A 201 -6.61 4.13 -12.47
N ASN A 202 -6.77 5.45 -12.37
CA ASN A 202 -7.73 6.07 -11.46
C ASN A 202 -9.01 6.57 -12.17
N ASN A 203 -9.16 6.26 -13.46
CA ASN A 203 -10.29 6.71 -14.30
C ASN A 203 -10.51 8.23 -14.26
N LEU A 204 -9.43 9.00 -14.19
CA LEU A 204 -9.47 10.47 -14.23
C LEU A 204 -9.45 10.91 -15.70
N SER A 205 -10.40 11.78 -16.09
CA SER A 205 -10.48 12.28 -17.46
C SER A 205 -9.46 13.40 -17.71
N SER A 206 -9.13 14.15 -16.66
CA SER A 206 -8.12 15.19 -16.67
C SER A 206 -7.36 15.28 -15.34
N PRO A 207 -6.15 15.87 -15.29
CA PRO A 207 -5.46 16.12 -14.03
C PRO A 207 -6.23 16.98 -13.03
N ALA A 208 -7.18 17.80 -13.49
CA ALA A 208 -8.01 18.65 -12.63
C ALA A 208 -9.09 17.86 -11.87
N ASP A 209 -9.35 16.61 -12.26
CA ASP A 209 -10.31 15.73 -11.59
C ASP A 209 -9.72 15.12 -10.29
N LEU A 210 -8.43 15.34 -10.02
CA LEU A 210 -7.78 14.85 -8.81
C LEU A 210 -8.35 15.54 -7.58
N LEU A 211 -8.96 14.77 -6.69
CA LEU A 211 -9.57 15.27 -5.46
C LEU A 211 -8.63 15.16 -4.27
N ALA A 212 -8.52 16.23 -3.49
CA ALA A 212 -7.81 16.17 -2.20
C ALA A 212 -8.52 15.21 -1.23
N ASN A 213 -7.73 14.55 -0.39
CA ASN A 213 -8.10 13.51 0.58
C ASN A 213 -8.71 12.24 -0.04
N SER A 214 -8.69 12.12 -1.37
CA SER A 214 -9.07 10.89 -2.05
C SER A 214 -7.90 9.90 -2.02
N VAL A 215 -8.19 8.59 -1.98
CA VAL A 215 -7.20 7.53 -2.23
C VAL A 215 -6.96 7.38 -3.74
N LEU A 216 -5.71 7.50 -4.16
CA LEU A 216 -5.22 7.34 -5.54
C LEU A 216 -4.39 6.05 -5.65
N ASP A 217 -4.67 5.22 -6.65
CA ASP A 217 -3.86 4.06 -6.99
C ASP A 217 -2.56 4.51 -7.67
N VAL A 218 -1.45 4.31 -6.98
CA VAL A 218 -0.10 4.60 -7.47
C VAL A 218 0.67 3.30 -7.65
N PRO A 219 1.16 3.00 -8.86
CA PRO A 219 1.94 1.79 -9.13
C PRO A 219 3.38 1.98 -8.67
N LEU A 220 3.73 1.49 -7.49
CA LEU A 220 5.10 1.59 -7.00
C LEU A 220 6.02 0.64 -7.76
N ARG A 221 7.05 1.22 -8.38
CA ARG A 221 8.19 0.46 -8.89
C ARG A 221 8.86 -0.29 -7.74
N THR A 222 9.25 -1.53 -8.01
CA THR A 222 9.96 -2.38 -7.05
C THR A 222 11.38 -2.69 -7.52
N CYS A 223 12.22 -3.11 -6.60
CA CYS A 223 13.55 -3.56 -6.96
C CYS A 223 13.50 -4.90 -7.71
N SER A 224 14.34 -5.02 -8.73
CA SER A 224 14.55 -6.27 -9.46
C SER A 224 15.17 -7.32 -8.53
N SER A 225 14.62 -8.53 -8.58
CA SER A 225 15.07 -9.65 -7.77
C SER A 225 15.36 -10.87 -8.65
N MET A 226 16.14 -11.82 -8.10
CA MET A 226 16.42 -13.11 -8.75
C MET A 226 15.54 -14.23 -8.18
N VAL A 227 14.42 -13.88 -7.56
CA VAL A 227 13.50 -14.84 -6.94
C VAL A 227 12.86 -15.71 -8.01
N SER A 228 13.05 -17.02 -7.90
CA SER A 228 12.48 -18.00 -8.83
C SER A 228 10.95 -17.94 -8.85
N ASN A 229 10.34 -18.12 -10.02
CA ASN A 229 8.89 -18.24 -10.16
C ASN A 229 8.28 -19.45 -9.44
N THR A 230 9.10 -20.42 -9.04
CA THR A 230 8.70 -21.57 -8.23
C THR A 230 8.81 -21.31 -6.73
N SER A 231 9.26 -20.12 -6.31
CA SER A 231 9.39 -19.77 -4.91
C SER A 231 8.02 -19.50 -4.29
N ARG A 232 7.88 -19.76 -2.99
CA ARG A 232 6.64 -19.50 -2.25
C ARG A 232 6.32 -18.01 -2.07
N ASP A 233 7.34 -17.16 -2.11
CA ASP A 233 7.23 -15.70 -2.06
C ASP A 233 7.35 -15.04 -3.44
N TYR A 234 7.19 -15.80 -4.53
CA TYR A 234 7.17 -15.21 -5.85
C TYR A 234 5.78 -14.61 -6.17
N PRO A 235 5.71 -13.40 -6.76
CA PRO A 235 6.81 -12.47 -6.94
C PRO A 235 7.17 -11.72 -5.64
N LEU A 236 8.46 -11.61 -5.32
CA LEU A 236 8.92 -10.82 -4.17
C LEU A 236 9.10 -9.36 -4.61
N LEU A 237 8.08 -8.56 -4.33
CA LEU A 237 8.02 -7.15 -4.71
C LEU A 237 8.30 -6.25 -3.49
N VAL A 238 9.36 -5.46 -3.55
CA VAL A 238 9.76 -4.53 -2.48
C VAL A 238 9.93 -3.12 -3.07
N PRO A 239 9.05 -2.16 -2.72
CA PRO A 239 9.15 -0.77 -3.16
C PRO A 239 10.36 -0.03 -2.58
N ASN A 240 10.78 1.03 -3.26
CA ASN A 240 11.88 1.90 -2.81
C ASN A 240 11.63 2.42 -1.38
N GLY A 241 12.68 2.39 -0.55
CA GLY A 241 12.64 2.88 0.82
C GLY A 241 11.93 1.95 1.79
N THR A 242 11.62 0.71 1.41
CA THR A 242 10.99 -0.29 2.28
C THR A 242 11.86 -1.53 2.43
N TYR A 243 11.53 -2.35 3.43
CA TYR A 243 12.10 -3.68 3.59
C TYR A 243 11.03 -4.68 4.01
N ILE A 244 11.29 -5.97 3.77
CA ILE A 244 10.40 -7.08 4.10
C ILE A 244 11.20 -8.24 4.71
N PHE A 245 10.54 -9.03 5.54
CA PHE A 245 11.02 -10.32 6.00
C PHE A 245 10.38 -11.45 5.19
N THR A 246 11.17 -12.40 4.72
CA THR A 246 10.71 -13.57 3.96
C THR A 246 11.40 -14.85 4.45
N ALA A 247 11.01 -15.99 3.88
CA ALA A 247 11.51 -17.31 4.24
C ALA A 247 11.37 -17.62 5.74
N ASN A 248 10.18 -17.39 6.30
CA ASN A 248 9.87 -17.54 7.73
C ASN A 248 10.76 -16.66 8.62
N ASP A 249 10.87 -15.39 8.24
CA ASP A 249 11.68 -14.36 8.90
C ASP A 249 13.19 -14.61 8.91
N CYS A 250 13.70 -15.60 8.18
CA CYS A 250 15.13 -15.89 8.08
C CYS A 250 15.89 -14.93 7.16
N VAL A 251 15.21 -14.27 6.21
CA VAL A 251 15.83 -13.34 5.25
C VAL A 251 15.14 -12.00 5.34
N THR A 252 15.93 -10.92 5.32
CA THR A 252 15.44 -9.55 5.18
C THR A 252 15.85 -9.03 3.82
N CYS A 253 14.91 -8.47 3.07
CA CYS A 253 15.16 -7.85 1.76
C CYS A 253 14.72 -6.39 1.78
N SER A 254 15.55 -5.50 1.26
CA SER A 254 15.29 -4.06 1.18
C SER A 254 15.49 -3.55 -0.23
N CYS A 255 14.77 -2.47 -0.56
CA CYS A 255 14.90 -1.81 -1.84
C CYS A 255 15.29 -0.35 -1.66
N ASN A 256 16.33 0.08 -2.39
CA ASN A 256 16.75 1.46 -2.46
C ASN A 256 17.03 1.82 -3.91
N ALA A 257 16.35 2.84 -4.42
CA ALA A 257 16.51 3.33 -5.79
C ALA A 257 17.95 3.80 -6.09
N ALA A 258 18.68 4.27 -5.08
CA ALA A 258 20.10 4.64 -5.21
C ALA A 258 21.01 3.44 -5.52
N SER A 259 20.54 2.22 -5.26
CA SER A 259 21.26 0.97 -5.58
C SER A 259 20.83 0.37 -6.91
N ASN A 260 20.61 1.21 -7.93
CA ASN A 260 20.20 0.80 -9.28
C ASN A 260 18.93 -0.09 -9.30
N TRP A 261 18.03 0.09 -8.33
CA TRP A 261 16.82 -0.74 -8.18
C TRP A 261 17.09 -2.24 -8.06
N MET A 262 18.23 -2.64 -7.48
CA MET A 262 18.49 -4.05 -7.16
C MET A 262 18.01 -4.40 -5.75
N LEU A 263 17.37 -5.56 -5.62
CA LEU A 263 16.91 -6.04 -4.32
C LEU A 263 18.12 -6.50 -3.49
N HIS A 264 18.26 -5.93 -2.30
CA HIS A 264 19.33 -6.29 -1.38
C HIS A 264 18.78 -7.15 -0.25
N CYS A 265 19.25 -8.39 -0.16
CA CYS A 265 18.85 -9.32 0.88
C CYS A 265 20.02 -9.76 1.75
N GLU A 266 19.79 -9.87 3.04
CA GLU A 266 20.74 -10.35 4.05
C GLU A 266 20.07 -11.34 5.02
N PRO A 267 20.85 -12.17 5.74
CA PRO A 267 20.31 -12.94 6.85
C PRO A 267 19.62 -12.03 7.87
N SER A 268 18.42 -12.41 8.27
CA SER A 268 17.59 -11.63 9.17
C SER A 268 18.17 -11.54 10.58
N ARG A 269 17.99 -10.38 11.20
CA ARG A 269 18.39 -10.12 12.60
C ARG A 269 17.34 -10.53 13.63
N ILE A 270 16.12 -10.85 13.21
CA ILE A 270 15.02 -11.22 14.12
C ILE A 270 14.85 -12.72 14.27
N ASN A 271 15.29 -13.51 13.28
CA ASN A 271 15.29 -14.96 13.36
C ASN A 271 16.67 -15.48 12.98
N SER A 272 17.53 -15.63 13.99
CA SER A 272 18.83 -16.29 13.88
C SER A 272 18.78 -17.74 14.38
N SER A 273 17.60 -18.36 14.36
CA SER A 273 17.45 -19.72 14.85
C SER A 273 18.20 -20.72 13.97
N SER A 274 18.61 -21.84 14.56
CA SER A 274 19.16 -22.98 13.82
C SER A 274 18.17 -23.61 12.82
N SER A 275 16.90 -23.16 12.82
CA SER A 275 15.91 -23.58 11.83
C SER A 275 16.07 -22.89 10.47
N CYS A 276 16.81 -21.77 10.42
CA CYS A 276 17.14 -21.12 9.16
C CYS A 276 18.19 -21.95 8.40
N SER A 277 17.82 -22.44 7.21
CA SER A 277 18.72 -23.18 6.34
C SER A 277 19.96 -22.36 5.99
N SER A 278 21.05 -23.06 5.63
CA SER A 278 22.27 -22.41 5.11
C SER A 278 21.94 -21.48 3.93
N MET A 279 22.58 -20.31 3.92
CA MET A 279 22.42 -19.27 2.90
C MET A 279 23.72 -19.06 2.09
N GLY A 280 24.54 -20.10 1.95
CA GLY A 280 25.73 -20.08 1.10
C GLY A 280 25.36 -20.18 -0.39
N CYS A 281 26.16 -19.58 -1.26
CA CYS A 281 25.95 -19.66 -2.72
C CYS A 281 26.67 -20.85 -3.36
N SER A 282 25.93 -21.60 -4.18
CA SER A 282 26.52 -22.67 -5.00
C SER A 282 27.56 -22.09 -5.97
N GLY A 283 28.71 -22.76 -6.11
CA GLY A 283 29.82 -22.31 -6.97
C GLY A 283 30.68 -21.20 -6.37
N ALA A 284 30.36 -20.68 -5.18
CA ALA A 284 31.16 -19.69 -4.46
C ALA A 284 31.18 -20.01 -2.95
N PRO A 285 32.02 -20.95 -2.49
CA PRO A 285 31.99 -21.47 -1.12
C PRO A 285 32.29 -20.41 -0.04
N ASN A 286 32.90 -19.28 -0.43
CA ASN A 286 33.22 -18.19 0.47
C ASN A 286 32.16 -17.07 0.49
N LEU A 287 31.08 -17.21 -0.30
CA LEU A 287 30.00 -16.23 -0.37
C LEU A 287 28.74 -16.76 0.32
N ASN A 288 28.25 -15.96 1.26
CA ASN A 288 26.94 -16.10 1.87
C ASN A 288 26.01 -14.99 1.38
N LEU A 289 24.70 -15.17 1.55
CA LEU A 289 23.69 -14.18 1.17
C LEU A 289 24.07 -12.76 1.61
N GLY A 290 24.04 -11.82 0.66
CA GLY A 290 24.37 -10.41 0.86
C GLY A 290 25.86 -10.08 0.71
N THR A 291 26.75 -11.08 0.73
CA THR A 291 28.19 -10.87 0.55
C THR A 291 28.57 -10.82 -0.92
N SER A 292 29.61 -10.04 -1.23
CA SER A 292 30.14 -9.87 -2.58
C SER A 292 31.64 -10.07 -2.64
N THR A 293 32.13 -10.53 -3.79
CA THR A 293 33.53 -10.41 -4.20
C THR A 293 33.63 -9.46 -5.38
N SER A 294 34.77 -8.78 -5.51
CA SER A 294 35.07 -7.93 -6.66
C SER A 294 36.37 -8.37 -7.32
N SER A 295 36.40 -8.30 -8.65
CA SER A 295 37.57 -8.53 -9.47
C SER A 295 37.60 -7.42 -10.53
N GLY A 296 38.48 -6.43 -10.34
CA GLY A 296 38.44 -5.19 -11.10
C GLY A 296 37.12 -4.44 -10.89
N CYS A 297 36.43 -4.11 -11.98
CA CYS A 297 35.12 -3.46 -11.99
C CYS A 297 33.93 -4.44 -12.01
N ASN A 298 34.20 -5.75 -12.01
CA ASN A 298 33.17 -6.78 -11.88
C ASN A 298 32.95 -7.11 -10.41
N ARG A 299 31.69 -7.10 -10.00
CA ARG A 299 31.24 -7.49 -8.66
C ARG A 299 30.30 -8.68 -8.77
N THR A 300 30.59 -9.75 -8.04
CA THR A 300 29.71 -10.92 -7.93
C THR A 300 29.16 -10.97 -6.51
N THR A 301 27.85 -11.01 -6.38
CA THR A 301 27.13 -11.01 -5.10
C THR A 301 26.31 -12.29 -4.97
N CYS A 302 26.34 -12.90 -3.79
CA CYS A 302 25.40 -13.96 -3.45
C CYS A 302 24.05 -13.34 -3.07
N THR A 303 23.03 -13.54 -3.90
CA THR A 303 21.71 -12.93 -3.75
C THR A 303 20.63 -13.97 -3.45
N TYR A 304 19.50 -13.49 -2.96
CA TYR A 304 18.34 -14.30 -2.63
C TYR A 304 17.62 -14.74 -3.90
N ALA A 305 17.29 -16.03 -3.99
CA ALA A 305 16.62 -16.64 -5.13
C ALA A 305 15.27 -17.28 -4.76
N GLY A 306 14.78 -17.07 -3.53
CA GLY A 306 13.52 -17.61 -3.03
C GLY A 306 13.68 -18.65 -1.93
N TYR A 307 12.59 -19.35 -1.61
CA TYR A 307 12.58 -20.46 -0.66
C TYR A 307 11.50 -21.49 -0.99
N ASN A 308 11.73 -22.73 -0.58
CA ASN A 308 10.74 -23.80 -0.65
C ASN A 308 10.70 -24.56 0.69
N GLY A 309 9.60 -24.42 1.42
CA GLY A 309 9.47 -24.95 2.79
C GLY A 309 10.42 -24.23 3.74
N GLN A 310 11.45 -24.92 4.23
CA GLN A 310 12.50 -24.35 5.08
C GLN A 310 13.79 -24.04 4.31
N ARG A 311 13.94 -24.55 3.08
CA ARG A 311 15.16 -24.41 2.28
C ARG A 311 15.19 -23.03 1.62
N ILE A 312 16.20 -22.25 1.98
CA ILE A 312 16.52 -20.96 1.36
C ILE A 312 17.32 -21.22 0.09
N LEU A 313 16.98 -20.50 -0.98
CA LEU A 313 17.64 -20.57 -2.26
C LEU A 313 18.44 -19.28 -2.46
N THR A 314 19.67 -19.44 -2.93
CA THR A 314 20.58 -18.33 -3.25
C THR A 314 21.18 -18.56 -4.63
N THR A 315 21.58 -17.48 -5.29
CA THR A 315 22.23 -17.52 -6.60
C THR A 315 23.28 -16.43 -6.71
N LEU A 316 24.19 -16.56 -7.67
CA LEU A 316 25.19 -15.52 -7.96
C LEU A 316 24.61 -14.50 -8.94
N ALA A 317 24.71 -13.22 -8.58
CA ALA A 317 24.42 -12.09 -9.46
C ALA A 317 25.72 -11.33 -9.71
N SER A 318 26.07 -11.14 -10.98
CA SER A 318 27.25 -10.38 -11.39
C SER A 318 26.83 -9.04 -12.00
N ASP A 319 27.47 -7.98 -11.55
CA ASP A 319 27.33 -6.63 -12.07
C ASP A 319 28.71 -6.11 -12.50
N SER A 320 28.75 -5.40 -13.62
CA SER A 320 29.98 -4.84 -14.19
C SER A 320 29.84 -3.34 -14.32
N THR A 321 30.69 -2.61 -13.61
CA THR A 321 30.84 -1.15 -13.76
C THR A 321 31.95 -0.79 -14.74
N CYS A 322 32.46 -1.77 -15.49
CA CYS A 322 33.55 -1.52 -16.42
C CYS A 322 33.11 -0.53 -17.49
N PRO A 323 33.89 0.53 -17.77
CA PRO A 323 33.57 1.42 -18.87
C PRO A 323 33.53 0.61 -20.15
N PHE A 324 32.40 0.63 -20.85
CA PHE A 324 32.32 0.12 -22.21
C PHE A 324 33.34 0.89 -23.05
N LEU A 325 34.36 0.22 -23.57
CA LEU A 325 35.15 0.77 -24.66
C LEU A 325 34.23 0.85 -25.87
N ILE A 326 33.68 2.05 -26.10
CA ILE A 326 33.08 2.38 -27.40
C ILE A 326 34.26 2.42 -28.37
N ILE A 327 34.43 1.34 -29.14
CA ILE A 327 35.31 1.37 -30.30
C ILE A 327 34.53 2.16 -31.36
N ASP A 328 34.72 3.47 -31.38
CA ASP A 328 34.37 4.26 -32.56
C ASP A 328 35.26 3.77 -33.70
N HIS A 329 34.73 2.90 -34.55
CA HIS A 329 35.29 2.65 -35.86
C HIS A 329 35.10 3.92 -36.71
N LEU A 330 36.12 4.78 -36.68
CA LEU A 330 36.39 5.71 -37.76
C LEU A 330 36.91 4.89 -38.96
N GLU A 331 36.03 4.62 -39.92
CA GLU A 331 36.37 4.49 -41.34
C GLU A 331 35.51 5.46 -42.16
#